data_AF-A0A091SBZ1-F1
#
_entry.id   AF-A0A091SBZ1-F1
#
_cell.length_a   1.000
_cell.length_b   1.000
_cell.length_c   1.000
_cell.angle_alpha   90.00
_cell.angle_beta   90.00
_cell.angle_gamma   90.00
#
_symmetry.space_group_name_H-M   'P 1'
#
loop_
_entity.id
_entity.type
_entity.pdbx_description
1 polymer ?
#
loop_
_entity_poly.entity_id
_entity_poly.type
_entity_poly.pdbx_seq_one_letter_code
_entity_poly.pdbx_strand_id
1 'polypeptide(L)'
;QTRVYGRDRIRFMESLVVGDIAELKPGQGTLTLLTNERGGIVDDLIVTNTLEDHLYVVSNAGCADKDLAIMRGRAAELQATGGDIHLEVLDNALLALQGPSMAWVLQAGLSDDLAKLSFMNSITTTVFGVPGCRVTRCGYTGEDGVEAGLCLYGNDIDETTTPAEAGLMWTLGKRRRMAMDFPGAAIIMAQVKEKPKRKRVG
;
A
#
# COMPACT_ATOMS: atom_id res chain seq x y z
N GLN A 1 -0.91 -10.91 -3.55
CA GLN A 1 -0.59 -9.81 -4.48
C GLN A 1 -1.76 -9.66 -5.43
N THR A 2 -2.19 -8.43 -5.69
CA THR A 2 -3.39 -8.16 -6.49
C THR A 2 -3.13 -7.03 -7.45
N ARG A 3 -3.60 -7.14 -8.70
CA ARG A 3 -3.66 -6.03 -9.65
C ARG A 3 -5.08 -5.50 -9.74
N VAL A 4 -5.20 -4.18 -9.86
CA VAL A 4 -6.47 -3.48 -10.01
C VAL A 4 -6.47 -2.73 -11.34
N TYR A 5 -7.33 -3.16 -12.25
CA TYR A 5 -7.50 -2.61 -13.59
C TYR A 5 -8.79 -1.77 -13.69
N GLY A 6 -8.96 -1.14 -14.86
CA GLY A 6 -10.13 -0.36 -15.21
C GLY A 6 -9.93 1.14 -14.98
N ARG A 7 -10.73 1.97 -15.64
CA ARG A 7 -10.64 3.44 -15.56
C ARG A 7 -10.95 3.97 -14.17
N ASP A 8 -11.72 3.23 -13.38
CA ASP A 8 -12.16 3.62 -12.04
C ASP A 8 -11.24 3.07 -10.93
N ARG A 9 -10.13 2.39 -11.27
CA ARG A 9 -9.21 1.74 -10.30
C ARG A 9 -8.71 2.66 -9.19
N ILE A 10 -8.45 3.94 -9.49
CA ILE A 10 -7.97 4.93 -8.51
C ILE A 10 -9.09 5.24 -7.52
N ARG A 11 -10.28 5.59 -8.02
CA ARG A 11 -11.46 5.86 -7.20
C ARG A 11 -11.83 4.65 -6.33
N PHE A 12 -11.76 3.46 -6.91
CA PHE A 12 -11.97 2.22 -6.18
C PHE A 12 -10.98 2.05 -5.04
N MET A 13 -9.68 2.23 -5.29
CA MET A 13 -8.69 2.07 -4.24
C MET A 13 -8.86 3.12 -3.15
N GLU A 14 -9.11 4.37 -3.52
CA GLU A 14 -9.34 5.46 -2.56
C GLU A 14 -10.61 5.27 -1.72
N SER A 15 -11.61 4.54 -2.22
CA SER A 15 -12.80 4.18 -1.41
C SER A 15 -12.51 3.20 -0.27
N LEU A 16 -11.31 2.61 -0.26
CA LEU A 16 -10.88 1.61 0.71
C LEU A 16 -9.75 2.14 1.61
N VAL A 17 -8.85 2.95 1.06
CA VAL A 17 -7.60 3.33 1.72
C VAL A 17 -7.51 4.82 2.02
N VAL A 18 -6.64 5.16 2.97
CA VAL A 18 -6.44 6.55 3.44
C VAL A 18 -5.47 7.39 2.59
N GLY A 19 -4.73 6.76 1.69
CA GLY A 19 -3.69 7.40 0.86
C GLY A 19 -4.25 8.22 -0.31
N ASP A 20 -3.48 9.22 -0.76
CA ASP A 20 -3.74 9.92 -2.04
C ASP A 20 -3.18 9.09 -3.20
N ILE A 21 -3.97 8.15 -3.71
CA ILE A 21 -3.54 7.24 -4.79
C ILE A 21 -3.50 7.97 -6.12
N ALA A 22 -4.41 8.93 -6.34
CA ALA A 22 -4.45 9.76 -7.56
C ALA A 22 -3.18 10.60 -7.78
N GLU A 23 -2.44 10.93 -6.73
CA GLU A 23 -1.22 11.76 -6.78
C GLU A 23 0.05 10.92 -7.06
N LEU A 24 -0.04 9.59 -7.05
CA LEU A 24 1.08 8.72 -7.33
C LEU A 24 1.49 8.84 -8.80
N LYS A 25 2.76 9.14 -9.03
CA LYS A 25 3.34 9.15 -10.38
C LYS A 25 3.42 7.71 -10.93
N PRO A 26 3.49 7.54 -12.26
CA PRO A 26 3.75 6.23 -12.85
C PRO A 26 5.03 5.60 -12.28
N GLY A 27 4.94 4.34 -11.87
CA GLY A 27 5.98 3.58 -11.18
C GLY A 27 6.06 3.81 -9.66
N GLN A 28 5.41 4.84 -9.13
CA GLN A 28 5.48 5.22 -7.72
C GLN A 28 4.45 4.46 -6.88
N GLY A 29 4.87 4.03 -5.69
CA GLY A 29 4.01 3.50 -4.66
C GLY A 29 4.07 4.26 -3.35
N THR A 30 3.20 3.84 -2.43
CA THR A 30 3.13 4.36 -1.07
C THR A 30 2.64 3.26 -0.14
N LEU A 31 3.08 3.32 1.13
CA LEU A 31 2.35 2.65 2.21
C LEU A 31 1.00 3.35 2.36
N THR A 32 -0.05 2.57 2.51
CA THR A 32 -1.37 3.05 2.86
C THR A 32 -2.06 2.04 3.79
N LEU A 33 -3.23 2.42 4.29
CA LEU A 33 -3.97 1.65 5.29
C LEU A 33 -5.38 1.42 4.76
N LEU A 34 -5.80 0.16 4.75
CA LEU A 34 -7.20 -0.21 4.59
C LEU A 34 -7.90 0.11 5.92
N THR A 35 -8.96 0.92 5.90
CA THR A 35 -9.69 1.28 7.14
C THR A 35 -11.14 0.82 7.09
N ASN A 36 -11.74 0.67 8.27
CA ASN A 36 -13.16 0.42 8.44
C ASN A 36 -13.92 1.73 8.77
N GLU A 37 -15.25 1.67 8.77
CA GLU A 37 -16.11 2.83 9.08
C GLU A 37 -15.96 3.37 10.52
N ARG A 38 -15.37 2.57 11.42
CA ARG A 38 -15.04 2.99 12.78
C ARG A 38 -13.66 3.65 12.88
N GLY A 39 -12.94 3.78 11.76
CA GLY A 39 -11.61 4.38 11.66
C GLY A 39 -10.46 3.44 12.02
N GLY A 40 -10.75 2.18 12.38
CA GLY A 40 -9.74 1.19 12.69
C GLY A 40 -9.03 0.67 11.44
N ILE A 41 -7.77 0.27 11.61
CA ILE A 41 -6.93 -0.26 10.52
C ILE A 41 -7.25 -1.74 10.31
N VAL A 42 -7.64 -2.11 9.10
CA VAL A 42 -7.96 -3.49 8.72
C VAL A 42 -6.73 -4.25 8.24
N ASP A 43 -5.86 -3.56 7.51
CA ASP A 43 -4.52 -4.03 7.13
C ASP A 43 -3.69 -2.83 6.66
N ASP A 44 -2.37 -2.93 6.73
CA ASP A 44 -1.44 -2.04 6.06
C ASP A 44 -0.92 -2.66 4.75
N LEU A 45 -0.81 -1.84 3.70
CA LEU A 45 -0.55 -2.34 2.36
C LEU A 45 0.28 -1.36 1.53
N ILE A 46 1.04 -1.90 0.58
CA ILE A 46 1.73 -1.10 -0.43
C ILE A 46 0.87 -1.08 -1.69
N VAL A 47 0.51 0.12 -2.15
CA VAL A 47 -0.10 0.36 -3.47
C VAL A 47 0.90 1.07 -4.36
N THR A 48 1.05 0.59 -5.58
CA THR A 48 1.86 1.20 -6.63
C THR A 48 0.99 1.56 -7.81
N ASN A 49 1.07 2.81 -8.28
CA ASN A 49 0.60 3.19 -9.61
C ASN A 49 1.65 2.76 -10.62
N THR A 50 1.38 1.72 -11.40
CA THR A 50 2.43 1.11 -12.23
C THR A 50 2.72 1.92 -13.49
N LEU A 51 3.76 1.53 -14.24
CA LEU A 51 4.00 2.09 -15.58
C LEU A 51 2.98 1.53 -16.58
N GLU A 52 2.47 0.33 -16.31
CA GLU A 52 1.34 -0.28 -16.97
C GLU A 52 0.01 0.29 -16.42
N ASP A 53 -1.10 0.12 -17.15
CA ASP A 53 -2.42 0.70 -16.83
C ASP A 53 -3.17 -0.04 -15.69
N HIS A 54 -2.50 -0.27 -14.57
CA HIS A 54 -3.08 -0.90 -13.37
C HIS A 54 -2.45 -0.39 -12.08
N LEU A 55 -3.13 -0.66 -10.95
CA LEU A 55 -2.51 -0.57 -9.64
C LEU A 55 -1.97 -1.94 -9.25
N TYR A 56 -0.83 -1.96 -8.57
CA TYR A 56 -0.25 -3.16 -7.99
C TYR A 56 -0.31 -3.07 -6.47
N VAL A 57 -0.95 -4.05 -5.84
CA VAL A 57 -1.25 -4.06 -4.40
C VAL A 57 -0.60 -5.26 -3.74
N VAL A 58 0.14 -5.00 -2.66
CA VAL A 58 0.74 -6.00 -1.79
C VAL A 58 0.20 -5.78 -0.38
N SER A 59 -0.60 -6.71 0.11
CA SER A 59 -1.08 -6.77 1.49
C SER A 59 -0.37 -7.87 2.27
N ASN A 60 -0.59 -7.91 3.59
CA ASN A 60 0.00 -8.91 4.46
C ASN A 60 -0.52 -10.31 4.13
N ALA A 61 0.36 -11.32 4.14
CA ALA A 61 -0.02 -12.69 3.83
C ALA A 61 -1.11 -13.24 4.77
N GLY A 62 -1.05 -12.89 6.07
CA GLY A 62 -2.05 -13.29 7.06
C GLY A 62 -3.41 -12.61 6.90
N CYS A 63 -3.49 -11.55 6.09
CA CYS A 63 -4.71 -10.77 5.85
C CYS A 63 -5.29 -10.99 4.44
N ALA A 64 -4.58 -11.73 3.57
CA ALA A 64 -4.88 -11.84 2.15
C ALA A 64 -6.34 -12.20 1.84
N ASP A 65 -6.92 -13.20 2.51
CA ASP A 65 -8.31 -13.61 2.30
C ASP A 65 -9.30 -12.52 2.71
N LYS A 66 -9.06 -11.87 3.85
CA LYS A 66 -9.88 -10.79 4.39
C LYS A 66 -9.84 -9.58 3.46
N ASP A 67 -8.65 -9.15 3.05
CA ASP A 67 -8.47 -7.98 2.20
C ASP A 67 -9.07 -8.21 0.81
N LEU A 68 -8.87 -9.41 0.25
CA LEU A 68 -9.44 -9.79 -1.03
C LEU A 68 -10.97 -9.83 -0.98
N ALA A 69 -11.56 -10.31 0.11
CA ALA A 69 -13.01 -10.27 0.28
C ALA A 69 -13.55 -8.83 0.31
N ILE A 70 -12.87 -7.92 1.03
CA ILE A 70 -13.23 -6.49 1.08
C ILE A 70 -13.12 -5.85 -0.31
N MET A 71 -11.98 -6.05 -0.98
CA MET A 71 -11.76 -5.52 -2.33
C MET A 71 -12.79 -6.05 -3.32
N ARG A 72 -13.11 -7.34 -3.29
CA ARG A 72 -14.13 -7.95 -4.17
C ARG A 72 -15.52 -7.41 -3.88
N GLY A 73 -15.90 -7.26 -2.61
CA GLY A 73 -17.18 -6.67 -2.23
C GLY A 73 -17.33 -5.25 -2.76
N ARG A 74 -16.33 -4.40 -2.54
CA ARG A 74 -16.34 -3.02 -3.05
C ARG A 74 -16.32 -2.95 -4.58
N ALA A 75 -15.58 -3.86 -5.24
CA ALA A 75 -15.56 -3.92 -6.69
C ALA A 75 -16.94 -4.28 -7.24
N ALA A 76 -17.63 -5.24 -6.64
CA ALA A 76 -18.99 -5.63 -7.02
C ALA A 76 -19.98 -4.47 -6.84
N GLU A 77 -19.89 -3.70 -5.74
CA GLU A 77 -20.72 -2.51 -5.52
C GLU A 77 -20.52 -1.45 -6.61
N LEU A 78 -19.26 -1.15 -6.97
CA LEU A 78 -18.97 -0.19 -8.03
C LEU A 78 -19.41 -0.69 -9.40
N GLN A 79 -19.14 -1.94 -9.73
CA GLN A 79 -19.58 -2.57 -10.97
C GLN A 79 -21.11 -2.57 -11.11
N ALA A 80 -21.86 -2.81 -10.02
CA ALA A 80 -23.32 -2.75 -10.01
C ALA A 80 -23.88 -1.35 -10.34
N THR A 81 -23.07 -0.30 -10.20
CA THR A 81 -23.40 1.08 -10.57
C THR A 81 -22.77 1.53 -11.90
N GLY A 82 -22.18 0.60 -12.66
CA GLY A 82 -21.57 0.85 -13.96
C GLY A 82 -20.09 1.26 -13.93
N GLY A 83 -19.41 1.05 -12.79
CA GLY A 83 -17.96 1.24 -12.68
C GLY A 83 -17.16 0.20 -13.46
N ASP A 84 -16.05 0.63 -14.05
CA ASP A 84 -15.07 -0.23 -14.74
C ASP A 84 -13.86 -0.49 -13.83
N ILE A 85 -13.90 -1.65 -13.16
CA ILE A 85 -12.88 -2.14 -12.23
C ILE A 85 -12.74 -3.65 -12.44
N HIS A 86 -11.51 -4.15 -12.50
CA HIS A 86 -11.24 -5.59 -12.49
C HIS A 86 -10.10 -5.94 -11.52
N LEU A 87 -10.26 -7.02 -10.78
CA LEU A 87 -9.26 -7.51 -9.83
C LEU A 87 -8.64 -8.79 -10.36
N GLU A 88 -7.31 -8.83 -10.44
CA GLU A 88 -6.53 -10.02 -10.78
C GLU A 88 -5.68 -10.40 -9.56
N VAL A 89 -5.85 -11.62 -9.05
CA VAL A 89 -4.97 -12.16 -7.99
C VAL A 89 -3.79 -12.84 -8.66
N LEU A 90 -2.58 -12.50 -8.22
CA LEU A 90 -1.36 -13.09 -8.76
C LEU A 90 -0.89 -14.25 -7.89
N ASP A 91 -0.37 -15.28 -8.56
CA ASP A 91 0.25 -16.47 -7.98
C ASP A 91 1.79 -16.39 -7.95
N ASN A 92 2.35 -15.24 -8.32
CA ASN A 92 3.79 -14.98 -8.28
C ASN A 92 4.37 -15.21 -6.87
N ALA A 93 5.57 -15.80 -6.82
CA ALA A 93 6.39 -15.74 -5.61
C ALA A 93 6.79 -14.27 -5.30
N LEU A 94 6.98 -13.97 -4.01
CA LEU A 94 7.49 -12.68 -3.55
C LEU A 94 8.76 -12.92 -2.74
N LEU A 95 9.86 -12.30 -3.15
CA LEU A 95 11.15 -12.38 -2.48
C LEU A 95 11.53 -10.99 -1.96
N ALA A 96 11.95 -10.93 -0.70
CA ALA A 96 12.52 -9.72 -0.10
C ALA A 96 14.02 -9.91 0.07
N LEU A 97 14.81 -9.13 -0.66
CA LEU A 97 16.24 -8.95 -0.42
C LEU A 97 16.42 -7.62 0.30
N GLN A 98 17.07 -7.62 1.46
CA GLN A 98 17.23 -6.45 2.34
C GLN A 98 18.64 -6.44 2.93
N GLY A 99 19.17 -5.25 3.21
CA GLY A 99 20.48 -5.04 3.85
C GLY A 99 21.46 -4.30 2.95
N PRO A 100 22.54 -3.72 3.52
CA PRO A 100 23.40 -2.70 2.89
C PRO A 100 24.06 -3.12 1.58
N SER A 101 24.19 -4.43 1.34
CA SER A 101 24.76 -4.98 0.11
C SER A 101 23.71 -5.38 -0.93
N MET A 102 22.41 -5.23 -0.64
CA MET A 102 21.30 -5.66 -1.49
C MET A 102 21.42 -5.09 -2.89
N ALA A 103 21.69 -3.78 -2.99
CA ALA A 103 21.77 -3.12 -4.29
C ALA A 103 22.89 -3.71 -5.15
N TRP A 104 24.06 -3.99 -4.55
CA TRP A 104 25.18 -4.60 -5.26
C TRP A 104 24.88 -6.03 -5.71
N VAL A 105 24.30 -6.85 -4.82
CA VAL A 105 23.92 -8.23 -5.14
C VAL A 105 22.89 -8.29 -6.26
N LEU A 106 21.82 -7.49 -6.16
CA LEU A 106 20.74 -7.51 -7.14
C LEU A 106 21.18 -6.95 -8.49
N GLN A 107 22.02 -5.91 -8.51
CA GLN A 107 22.50 -5.30 -9.74
C GLN A 107 23.21 -6.30 -10.66
N ALA A 108 23.91 -7.30 -10.10
CA ALA A 108 24.58 -8.34 -10.88
C ALA A 108 23.62 -9.17 -11.75
N GLY A 109 22.33 -9.22 -11.39
CA GLY A 109 21.27 -9.91 -12.12
C GLY A 109 20.38 -9.01 -12.97
N LEU A 110 20.68 -7.71 -13.06
CA LEU A 110 19.84 -6.71 -13.72
C LEU A 110 20.55 -6.06 -14.91
N SER A 111 19.82 -5.83 -16.00
CA SER A 111 20.24 -4.93 -17.08
C SER A 111 19.99 -3.46 -16.76
N ASP A 112 18.94 -3.17 -15.99
CA ASP A 112 18.59 -1.83 -15.55
C ASP A 112 19.53 -1.35 -14.43
N ASP A 113 19.82 -0.06 -14.42
CA ASP A 113 20.62 0.59 -13.39
C ASP A 113 19.76 0.82 -12.13
N LEU A 114 19.98 -0.01 -11.10
CA LEU A 114 19.24 0.00 -9.85
C LEU A 114 19.44 1.30 -9.07
N ALA A 115 20.53 2.05 -9.30
CA ALA A 115 20.73 3.36 -8.66
C ALA A 115 19.70 4.39 -9.12
N LYS A 116 19.10 4.20 -10.31
CA LYS A 116 18.02 5.05 -10.84
C LYS A 116 16.65 4.69 -10.27
N LEU A 117 16.51 3.52 -9.66
CA LEU A 117 15.29 3.12 -8.97
C LEU A 117 15.30 3.72 -7.55
N SER A 118 14.56 4.81 -7.34
CA SER A 118 14.46 5.46 -6.03
C SER A 118 13.50 4.71 -5.09
N PHE A 119 13.58 5.00 -3.79
CA PHE A 119 12.70 4.40 -2.78
C PHE A 119 11.21 4.58 -3.16
N MET A 120 10.40 3.54 -2.92
CA MET A 120 8.99 3.44 -3.30
C MET A 120 8.70 3.58 -4.80
N ASN A 121 9.68 3.31 -5.66
CA ASN A 121 9.45 3.17 -7.10
C ASN A 121 9.66 1.72 -7.54
N SER A 122 9.00 1.35 -8.64
CA SER A 122 9.05 0.01 -9.20
C SER A 122 9.24 0.01 -10.71
N ILE A 123 9.81 -1.08 -11.21
CA ILE A 123 9.96 -1.39 -12.64
C ILE A 123 9.62 -2.86 -12.89
N THR A 124 9.27 -3.19 -14.13
CA THR A 124 9.21 -4.56 -14.62
C THR A 124 10.46 -4.82 -15.46
N THR A 125 11.26 -5.83 -15.11
CA THR A 125 12.57 -6.12 -15.74
C THR A 125 12.89 -7.63 -15.72
N THR A 126 14.05 -8.01 -16.26
CA THR A 126 14.60 -9.36 -16.18
C THR A 126 15.56 -9.45 -15.00
N VAL A 127 15.36 -10.42 -14.10
CA VAL A 127 16.19 -10.64 -12.90
C VAL A 127 16.86 -12.01 -13.00
N PHE A 128 18.19 -12.05 -13.08
CA PHE A 128 18.98 -13.29 -13.22
C PHE A 128 18.46 -14.21 -14.35
N GLY A 129 18.07 -13.62 -15.49
CA GLY A 129 17.54 -14.34 -16.65
C GLY A 129 16.05 -14.69 -16.57
N VAL A 130 15.36 -14.38 -15.46
CA VAL A 130 13.91 -14.56 -15.32
C VAL A 130 13.20 -13.28 -15.81
N PRO A 131 12.45 -13.33 -16.92
CA PRO A 131 11.79 -12.16 -17.48
C PRO A 131 10.52 -11.79 -16.71
N GLY A 132 10.09 -10.53 -16.81
CA GLY A 132 8.80 -10.07 -16.30
C GLY A 132 8.72 -9.94 -14.77
N CYS A 133 9.87 -9.92 -14.09
CA CYS A 133 9.93 -9.69 -12.65
C CYS A 133 9.62 -8.22 -12.33
N ARG A 134 8.77 -7.99 -11.32
CA ARG A 134 8.57 -6.66 -10.75
C ARG A 134 9.61 -6.43 -9.65
N VAL A 135 10.43 -5.41 -9.80
CA VAL A 135 11.41 -4.97 -8.80
C VAL A 135 10.91 -3.66 -8.21
N THR A 136 10.63 -3.66 -6.91
CA THR A 136 10.21 -2.48 -6.15
C THR A 136 11.25 -2.16 -5.10
N ARG A 137 11.73 -0.91 -5.04
CA ARG A 137 12.67 -0.50 -3.99
C ARG A 137 11.91 -0.11 -2.72
N CYS A 138 11.49 -1.13 -1.97
CA CYS A 138 10.81 -1.02 -0.69
C CYS A 138 11.33 -2.08 0.30
N GLY A 139 10.87 -2.02 1.54
CA GLY A 139 11.36 -2.89 2.59
C GLY A 139 10.59 -2.75 3.89
N TYR A 140 10.74 -3.74 4.77
CA TYR A 140 10.13 -3.76 6.11
C TYR A 140 11.17 -3.82 7.24
N THR A 141 12.45 -3.70 6.92
CA THR A 141 13.55 -3.80 7.91
C THR A 141 14.07 -2.44 8.37
N GLY A 142 13.67 -1.34 7.74
CA GLY A 142 14.25 -0.01 7.96
C GLY A 142 15.65 0.16 7.36
N GLU A 143 16.36 -0.94 7.17
CA GLU A 143 17.63 -1.01 6.47
C GLU A 143 17.59 -0.28 5.11
N ASP A 144 18.69 0.27 4.59
CA ASP A 144 20.08 -0.23 4.64
C ASP A 144 20.94 0.14 5.87
N GLY A 145 20.34 0.59 6.99
CA GLY A 145 21.02 0.71 8.28
C GLY A 145 20.25 1.43 9.41
N VAL A 146 18.93 1.27 9.57
CA VAL A 146 18.16 1.95 10.64
C VAL A 146 17.09 1.08 11.30
N GLU A 147 16.82 1.31 12.60
CA GLU A 147 15.63 0.80 13.28
C GLU A 147 14.38 1.46 12.72
N ALA A 148 13.44 0.66 12.20
CA ALA A 148 12.40 1.15 11.31
C ALA A 148 11.14 1.70 12.02
N GLY A 149 10.89 1.30 13.27
CA GLY A 149 9.65 1.64 14.00
C GLY A 149 8.35 1.31 13.26
N LEU A 150 8.43 0.37 12.29
CA LEU A 150 7.32 -0.06 11.43
C LEU A 150 6.32 -0.88 12.24
N CYS A 151 5.05 -0.74 11.90
CA CYS A 151 3.99 -1.47 12.59
C CYS A 151 3.89 -2.90 12.06
N LEU A 152 3.59 -3.83 12.95
CA LEU A 152 3.16 -5.18 12.62
C LEU A 152 1.63 -5.25 12.81
N TYR A 153 0.89 -5.46 11.71
CA TYR A 153 -0.55 -5.69 11.80
C TYR A 153 -0.86 -6.92 12.68
N GLY A 154 -1.86 -6.77 13.55
CA GLY A 154 -2.24 -7.77 14.56
C GLY A 154 -1.45 -7.68 15.87
N ASN A 155 -0.46 -6.79 15.97
CA ASN A 155 0.26 -6.49 17.20
C ASN A 155 0.20 -4.99 17.54
N ASP A 156 0.82 -4.14 16.71
CA ASP A 156 0.91 -2.70 16.94
C ASP A 156 -0.33 -1.93 16.48
N ILE A 157 -0.99 -2.47 15.45
CA ILE A 157 -2.17 -1.92 14.80
C ILE A 157 -3.19 -3.03 14.52
N ASP A 158 -4.46 -2.69 14.63
CA ASP A 158 -5.59 -3.61 14.43
C ASP A 158 -6.88 -2.82 14.10
N GLU A 159 -7.99 -3.54 13.95
CA GLU A 159 -9.30 -2.98 13.60
C GLU A 159 -9.91 -2.06 14.68
N THR A 160 -9.24 -1.92 15.83
CA THR A 160 -9.60 -1.02 16.93
C THR A 160 -8.65 0.17 17.06
N THR A 161 -7.58 0.19 16.27
CA THR A 161 -6.52 1.20 16.32
C THR A 161 -6.61 2.07 15.08
N THR A 162 -6.79 3.37 15.30
CA THR A 162 -6.86 4.36 14.23
C THR A 162 -5.47 4.78 13.73
N PRO A 163 -5.34 5.33 12.50
CA PRO A 163 -4.08 5.93 12.04
C PRO A 163 -3.54 7.02 12.96
N ALA A 164 -4.40 7.76 13.65
CA ALA A 164 -3.99 8.79 14.61
C ALA A 164 -3.37 8.18 15.87
N GLU A 165 -4.01 7.16 16.44
CA GLU A 165 -3.49 6.40 17.59
C GLU A 165 -2.17 5.69 17.24
N ALA A 166 -2.05 5.13 16.04
CA ALA A 166 -0.86 4.41 15.59
C ALA A 166 0.36 5.31 15.27
N GLY A 167 0.19 6.64 15.26
CA GLY A 167 1.21 7.57 14.80
C GLY A 167 1.44 7.51 13.27
N LEU A 168 0.47 7.00 12.51
CA LEU A 168 0.54 6.79 11.07
C LEU A 168 -0.19 7.87 10.27
N MET A 169 -0.44 9.03 10.87
CA MET A 169 -1.12 10.15 10.20
C MET A 169 -0.45 10.58 8.89
N TRP A 170 0.86 10.36 8.75
CA TRP A 170 1.60 10.67 7.52
C TRP A 170 1.10 9.88 6.30
N THR A 171 0.43 8.74 6.49
CA THR A 171 -0.18 7.94 5.40
C THR A 171 -1.46 8.58 4.84
N LEU A 172 -2.11 9.48 5.59
CA LEU A 172 -3.33 10.15 5.15
C LEU A 172 -2.98 11.24 4.13
N GLY A 173 -3.43 11.03 2.89
CA GLY A 173 -3.24 11.97 1.79
C GLY A 173 -3.81 13.35 2.09
N LYS A 174 -3.15 14.41 1.61
CA LYS A 174 -3.55 15.79 1.89
C LYS A 174 -4.96 16.08 1.36
N ARG A 175 -5.26 15.67 0.11
CA ARG A 175 -6.61 15.82 -0.46
C ARG A 175 -7.59 14.96 0.31
N ARG A 176 -7.23 13.72 0.65
CA ARG A 176 -8.08 12.81 1.44
C ARG A 176 -8.53 13.43 2.75
N ARG A 177 -7.62 14.06 3.50
CA ARG A 177 -7.95 14.77 4.76
C ARG A 177 -8.96 15.90 4.57
N MET A 178 -8.92 16.59 3.44
CA MET A 178 -9.84 17.69 3.14
C MET A 178 -11.19 17.18 2.65
N ALA A 179 -11.18 16.15 1.79
CA ALA A 179 -12.38 15.56 1.21
C ALA A 179 -13.16 14.70 2.20
N MET A 180 -12.48 14.08 3.17
CA MET A 180 -13.04 13.13 4.13
C MET A 180 -13.78 11.97 3.44
N ASP A 181 -13.23 11.49 2.31
CA ASP A 181 -13.83 10.53 1.39
C ASP A 181 -13.25 9.11 1.53
N PHE A 182 -12.89 8.71 2.75
CA PHE A 182 -12.37 7.38 3.09
C PHE A 182 -13.09 6.79 4.32
N PRO A 183 -13.11 5.45 4.49
CA PRO A 183 -13.79 4.82 5.62
C PRO A 183 -13.27 5.31 6.96
N GLY A 184 -14.19 5.75 7.83
CA GLY A 184 -13.87 6.23 9.17
C GLY A 184 -13.26 7.65 9.24
N ALA A 185 -13.27 8.41 8.14
CA ALA A 185 -12.70 9.75 8.07
C ALA A 185 -13.20 10.69 9.19
N ALA A 186 -14.49 10.66 9.52
CA ALA A 186 -15.06 11.52 10.57
C ALA A 186 -14.37 11.31 11.94
N ILE A 187 -14.12 10.05 12.31
CA ILE A 187 -13.48 9.68 13.58
C ILE A 187 -12.00 10.04 13.55
N ILE A 188 -11.29 9.65 12.48
CA ILE A 188 -9.86 9.88 12.35
C ILE A 188 -9.56 11.39 12.34
N MET A 189 -10.35 12.17 11.61
CA MET A 189 -10.16 13.62 11.51
C MET A 189 -10.57 14.37 12.79
N ALA A 190 -11.51 13.85 13.59
CA ALA A 190 -11.77 14.39 14.92
C ALA A 190 -10.55 14.23 15.84
N GLN A 191 -9.88 13.08 15.81
CA GLN A 191 -8.67 12.84 16.59
C GLN A 191 -7.49 13.74 16.19
N VAL A 192 -7.45 14.27 14.97
CA VAL A 192 -6.46 15.28 14.56
C VAL A 192 -6.64 16.59 15.33
N LYS A 193 -7.89 16.97 15.59
CA LYS A 193 -8.23 18.22 16.30
C LYS A 193 -8.15 18.03 17.81
N GLU A 194 -8.68 16.92 18.31
CA GLU A 194 -8.91 16.68 19.74
C GLU A 194 -7.78 15.90 20.41
N LYS A 195 -6.86 15.35 19.61
CA LYS A 195 -5.85 14.35 19.97
C LYS A 195 -6.46 12.98 20.30
N PRO A 196 -5.81 11.87 19.89
CA PRO A 196 -6.29 10.54 20.23
C PRO A 196 -6.11 10.25 21.73
N LYS A 197 -6.99 9.40 22.29
CA LYS A 197 -6.97 9.03 23.73
C LYS A 197 -5.74 8.22 24.12
N ARG A 198 -5.16 7.50 23.16
CA ARG A 198 -3.92 6.72 23.29
C ARG A 198 -3.05 6.97 22.06
N LYS A 199 -1.74 6.74 22.18
CA LYS A 199 -0.82 6.88 21.07
C LYS A 199 0.30 5.85 21.17
N ARG A 200 0.64 5.21 20.04
CA ARG A 200 1.81 4.34 19.92
C ARG A 200 3.08 5.16 20.11
N VAL A 201 4.01 4.63 20.90
CA VAL A 201 5.34 5.18 21.19
C VAL A 201 6.37 4.05 21.11
N GLY A 202 7.65 4.39 20.96
CA GLY A 202 8.77 3.44 20.99
C GLY A 202 9.35 3.29 22.39
#